data_AF-A0A5C4YB57-F1
#
_entry.id   AF-A0A5C4YB57-F1
#
_cell.length_a   1.000
_cell.length_b   1.000
_cell.length_c   1.000
_cell.angle_alpha   90.00
_cell.angle_beta   90.00
_cell.angle_gamma   90.00
#
_symmetry.space_group_name_H-M   'P 1'
#
loop_
_entity.id
_entity.type
_entity.pdbx_description
1 polymer ?
#
loop_
_entity_poly.entity_id
_entity_poly.type
_entity_poly.pdbx_seq_one_letter_code
_entity_poly.pdbx_strand_id
1 'polypeptide(L)'
;SNHSVKFQSFCNEFYKITKFNNSILEQNQEEKISKKKFEKARKKIIGKSIKKERFEFKFCSLKSYIDIYEEPKICILKIFFPTLDSSNEFKIPKDFKIQKELHHDLNSKHIVLYGFEYQNFDIEKCFKIIEKNQNFSLDFPNY
;
A
#
# COMPACT_ATOMS: atom_id res chain seq x y z
N SER A 1 -9.01 3.55 -20.61
CA SER A 1 -9.51 4.35 -19.49
C SER A 1 -8.72 4.02 -18.24
N ASN A 2 -7.91 4.96 -17.72
CA ASN A 2 -7.05 4.72 -16.56
C ASN A 2 -7.89 4.72 -15.27
N HIS A 3 -8.36 3.54 -14.89
CA HIS A 3 -9.06 3.34 -13.62
C HIS A 3 -8.46 2.13 -12.90
N SER A 4 -8.49 2.15 -11.57
CA SER A 4 -8.06 1.01 -10.76
C SER A 4 -9.25 0.41 -10.03
N VAL A 5 -9.31 -0.92 -9.98
CA VAL A 5 -10.37 -1.65 -9.29
C VAL A 5 -9.75 -2.36 -8.08
N LYS A 6 -10.31 -2.13 -6.90
CA LYS A 6 -9.93 -2.79 -5.65
C LYS A 6 -11.14 -3.56 -5.12
N PHE A 7 -10.92 -4.81 -4.75
CA PHE A 7 -11.89 -5.58 -3.97
C PHE A 7 -11.43 -5.59 -2.51
N GLN A 8 -12.35 -5.31 -1.58
CA GLN A 8 -12.05 -5.23 -0.15
C GLN A 8 -13.10 -6.00 0.65
N SER A 9 -12.67 -6.67 1.71
CA SER A 9 -13.54 -7.19 2.76
C SER A 9 -13.27 -6.46 4.07
N PHE A 10 -14.31 -6.08 4.80
CA PHE A 10 -14.23 -5.42 6.10
C PHE A 10 -15.41 -5.89 6.96
N CYS A 11 -15.17 -6.41 8.17
CA CYS A 11 -16.22 -6.89 9.08
C CYS A 11 -17.27 -7.80 8.43
N ASN A 12 -16.84 -8.79 7.63
CA ASN A 12 -17.70 -9.68 6.82
C ASN A 12 -18.57 -9.00 5.74
N GLU A 13 -18.35 -7.72 5.48
CA GLU A 13 -18.91 -7.02 4.33
C GLU A 13 -17.88 -6.97 3.20
N PHE A 14 -18.37 -6.94 1.95
CA PHE A 14 -17.52 -7.03 0.76
C PHE A 14 -17.84 -5.88 -0.19
N TYR A 15 -16.79 -5.29 -0.76
CA TYR A 15 -16.88 -4.09 -1.58
C TYR A 15 -16.04 -4.20 -2.84
N LYS A 16 -16.52 -3.56 -3.91
CA LYS A 16 -15.76 -3.22 -5.11
C LYS A 16 -15.61 -1.71 -5.14
N ILE A 17 -14.37 -1.24 -5.11
CA ILE A 17 -14.01 0.18 -5.17
C ILE A 17 -13.38 0.42 -6.54
N THR A 18 -13.96 1.34 -7.31
CA THR A 18 -13.42 1.78 -8.60
C THR A 18 -12.90 3.20 -8.45
N LYS A 19 -11.59 3.37 -8.60
CA LYS A 19 -10.95 4.69 -8.61
C LYS A 19 -10.71 5.14 -10.04
N PHE A 20 -11.23 6.30 -10.40
CA PHE A 20 -10.95 6.94 -11.68
C PHE A 20 -9.78 7.90 -11.52
N ASN A 21 -8.75 7.80 -12.36
CA ASN A 21 -7.67 8.79 -12.38
C ASN A 21 -8.17 10.06 -13.09
N ASN A 22 -9.00 10.86 -12.40
CA ASN A 22 -9.33 12.20 -12.84
C ASN A 22 -8.61 13.20 -11.94
N SER A 23 -7.84 14.10 -12.54
CA SER A 23 -6.99 15.10 -11.86
C SER A 23 -7.76 16.14 -11.05
N ILE A 24 -9.09 16.17 -11.16
CA ILE A 24 -9.92 17.26 -10.64
C ILE A 24 -10.76 16.81 -9.43
N LEU A 25 -11.17 15.54 -9.34
CA LEU A 25 -11.98 15.01 -8.23
C LEU A 25 -11.73 13.50 -8.08
N GLU A 26 -11.20 13.06 -6.93
CA GLU A 26 -11.16 11.64 -6.55
C GLU A 26 -12.59 11.12 -6.30
N GLN A 27 -13.34 10.80 -7.35
CA GLN A 27 -14.61 10.11 -7.23
C GLN A 27 -14.37 8.60 -7.15
N ASN A 28 -14.10 8.10 -5.95
CA ASN A 28 -14.10 6.67 -5.71
C ASN A 28 -15.56 6.19 -5.76
N GLN A 29 -15.89 5.30 -6.70
CA GLN A 29 -17.18 4.60 -6.68
C GLN A 29 -17.06 3.35 -5.82
N GLU A 30 -17.82 3.29 -4.74
CA GLU A 30 -17.87 2.15 -3.83
C GLU A 30 -19.20 1.39 -4.01
N GLU A 31 -19.10 0.12 -4.39
CA GLU A 31 -20.23 -0.80 -4.59
C GLU A 31 -20.15 -1.92 -3.55
N LYS A 32 -21.18 -2.09 -2.71
CA LYS A 32 -21.32 -3.28 -1.86
C LYS A 32 -21.61 -4.51 -2.73
N ILE A 33 -20.88 -5.59 -2.54
CA ILE A 33 -21.00 -6.83 -3.32
C ILE A 33 -21.23 -8.05 -2.41
N SER A 34 -21.67 -9.16 -3.01
CA SER A 34 -21.80 -10.42 -2.28
C SER A 34 -20.45 -11.11 -2.07
N LYS A 35 -20.36 -11.94 -1.02
CA LYS A 35 -19.21 -12.83 -0.77
C LYS A 35 -18.87 -13.67 -2.00
N LYS A 36 -19.87 -14.20 -2.70
CA LYS A 36 -19.68 -15.00 -3.92
C LYS A 36 -18.98 -14.21 -5.04
N LYS A 37 -19.37 -12.94 -5.25
CA LYS A 37 -18.74 -12.04 -6.23
C LYS A 37 -17.30 -11.70 -5.81
N PHE A 38 -17.07 -11.44 -4.53
CA PHE A 38 -15.74 -11.20 -3.98
C PHE A 38 -14.81 -12.40 -4.16
N GLU A 39 -15.22 -13.61 -3.76
CA GLU A 39 -14.39 -14.82 -3.90
C GLU A 39 -14.09 -15.15 -5.37
N LYS A 40 -15.05 -14.94 -6.28
CA LYS A 40 -14.82 -15.10 -7.72
C LYS A 40 -13.78 -14.11 -8.25
N ALA A 41 -13.79 -12.86 -7.78
CA ALA A 41 -12.79 -11.85 -8.15
C ALA A 41 -11.42 -12.14 -7.51
N ARG A 42 -11.40 -12.58 -6.25
CA ARG A 42 -10.18 -12.96 -5.52
C ARG A 42 -9.40 -14.06 -6.24
N LYS A 43 -10.08 -15.04 -6.82
CA LYS A 43 -9.46 -16.10 -7.65
C LYS A 43 -8.80 -15.58 -8.93
N LYS A 44 -9.15 -14.37 -9.38
CA LYS A 44 -8.62 -13.72 -10.58
C LYS A 44 -7.63 -12.59 -10.27
N ILE A 45 -7.18 -12.49 -9.01
CA ILE A 45 -6.29 -11.41 -8.59
C ILE A 45 -4.97 -11.48 -9.35
N ILE A 46 -4.49 -10.32 -9.79
CA ILE A 46 -3.14 -10.17 -10.33
C ILE A 46 -2.22 -9.88 -9.14
N GLY A 47 -1.27 -10.77 -8.88
CA GLY A 47 -0.37 -10.68 -7.73
C GLY A 47 -0.93 -11.29 -6.45
N LYS A 48 -0.59 -10.73 -5.29
CA LYS A 48 -0.99 -11.24 -3.96
C LYS A 48 -2.10 -10.41 -3.35
N SER A 49 -3.00 -11.06 -2.62
CA SER A 49 -3.92 -10.36 -1.72
C SER A 49 -3.17 -9.97 -0.45
N ILE A 50 -3.43 -8.78 0.07
CA ILE A 50 -2.88 -8.33 1.35
C ILE A 50 -3.98 -8.27 2.39
N LYS A 51 -3.66 -8.76 3.59
CA LYS A 51 -4.54 -8.75 4.75
C LYS A 51 -3.87 -7.97 5.86
N LYS A 52 -4.70 -7.25 6.61
CA LYS A 52 -4.26 -6.53 7.79
C LYS A 52 -5.39 -6.39 8.79
N GLU A 53 -5.01 -6.26 10.05
CA GLU A 53 -5.86 -5.77 11.12
C GLU A 53 -5.55 -4.30 11.37
N ARG A 54 -6.59 -3.52 11.69
CA ARG A 54 -6.45 -2.10 11.98
C ARG A 54 -7.05 -1.79 13.33
N PHE A 55 -6.24 -1.18 14.18
CA PHE A 55 -6.67 -0.60 15.45
C PHE A 55 -6.70 0.92 15.31
N GLU A 56 -7.84 1.52 15.66
CA GLU A 56 -7.98 2.98 15.76
C GLU A 56 -7.90 3.39 17.22
N PHE A 57 -7.07 4.39 17.51
CA PHE A 57 -6.87 4.91 18.85
C PHE A 57 -6.34 6.35 18.82
N LYS A 58 -6.23 6.97 20.00
CA LYS A 58 -5.55 8.26 20.15
C LYS A 58 -4.13 8.04 20.62
N PHE A 59 -3.15 8.50 19.86
CA PHE A 59 -1.74 8.52 20.23
C PHE A 59 -1.30 9.97 20.43
N CYS A 60 -0.82 10.33 21.62
CA CYS A 60 -0.49 11.73 21.94
C CYS A 60 -1.65 12.70 21.63
N SER A 61 -2.89 12.30 21.93
CA SER A 61 -4.13 13.02 21.60
C SER A 61 -4.49 13.13 20.10
N LEU A 62 -3.65 12.61 19.21
CA LEU A 62 -3.86 12.60 17.76
C LEU A 62 -4.57 11.31 17.33
N LYS A 63 -5.50 11.44 16.37
CA LYS A 63 -6.09 10.26 15.73
C LYS A 63 -4.98 9.44 15.09
N SER A 64 -4.97 8.14 15.38
CA SER A 64 -3.91 7.25 14.92
C SER A 64 -4.44 5.86 14.59
N TYR A 65 -3.76 5.19 13.67
CA TYR A 65 -3.99 3.79 13.32
C TYR A 65 -2.74 2.97 13.56
N ILE A 66 -2.91 1.74 14.03
CA ILE A 66 -1.92 0.68 13.89
C ILE A 66 -2.47 -0.31 12.87
N ASP A 67 -1.76 -0.44 11.75
CA ASP A 67 -2.01 -1.47 10.74
C ASP A 67 -1.03 -2.64 10.97
N ILE A 68 -1.55 -3.82 11.29
CA ILE A 68 -0.77 -5.05 11.44
C ILE A 68 -1.01 -5.93 10.21
N TYR A 69 0.00 -6.11 9.37
CA TYR A 69 -0.10 -6.91 8.15
C TYR A 69 0.28 -8.37 8.43
N GLU A 70 -0.51 -9.30 7.89
CA GLU A 70 -0.24 -10.74 8.03
C GLU A 70 0.99 -11.14 7.21
N GLU A 71 1.07 -10.65 5.97
CA GLU A 71 2.20 -10.86 5.07
C GLU A 71 2.41 -9.63 4.16
N PRO A 72 3.61 -9.01 4.15
CA PRO A 72 4.74 -9.29 5.05
C PRO A 72 4.37 -8.95 6.51
N LYS A 73 5.04 -9.57 7.48
CA LYS A 73 4.81 -9.35 8.92
C LYS A 73 5.32 -7.97 9.36
N ILE A 74 4.55 -6.94 9.07
CA ILE A 74 4.92 -5.54 9.29
C ILE A 74 3.83 -4.84 10.13
N CYS A 75 4.28 -3.95 11.00
CA CYS A 75 3.41 -3.11 11.81
C CYS A 75 3.67 -1.64 11.45
N ILE A 76 2.63 -0.93 11.01
CA ILE A 76 2.72 0.46 10.60
C ILE A 76 1.85 1.31 11.52
N LEU A 77 2.50 2.19 12.28
CA LEU A 77 1.85 3.28 13.01
C LEU A 77 1.60 4.45 12.05
N LYS A 78 0.35 4.90 11.95
CA LYS A 78 -0.06 6.09 11.19
C LYS A 78 -0.63 7.11 12.16
N ILE A 79 -0.05 8.30 12.17
CA ILE A 79 -0.50 9.42 13.02
C ILE A 79 -1.06 10.49 12.08
N PHE A 80 -2.27 10.96 12.36
CA PHE A 80 -2.93 11.97 11.54
C PHE A 80 -2.81 13.33 12.20
N PHE A 81 -2.19 14.26 11.48
CA PHE A 81 -1.95 15.62 11.92
C PHE A 81 -2.96 16.58 11.25
N PRO A 82 -3.46 17.58 11.98
CA PRO A 82 -4.36 18.58 11.41
C PRO A 82 -3.65 19.52 10.43
N THR A 83 -2.35 19.77 10.62
CA THR A 83 -1.53 20.64 9.78
C THR A 83 -0.17 20.03 9.50
N LEU A 84 0.46 20.44 8.40
CA LEU A 84 1.83 20.05 8.07
C LEU A 84 2.81 20.48 9.15
N ASP A 85 2.67 21.71 9.67
CA ASP A 85 3.54 22.23 10.74
C ASP A 85 3.48 21.34 11.99
N SER A 86 2.28 20.92 12.42
CA SER A 86 2.13 20.02 13.57
C SER A 86 2.77 18.65 13.35
N SER A 87 2.88 18.19 12.10
CA SER A 87 3.60 16.96 11.77
C SER A 87 5.12 17.15 11.82
N ASN A 88 5.62 18.30 11.38
CA ASN A 88 7.06 18.62 11.40
C ASN A 88 7.61 18.81 12.82
N GLU A 89 6.78 19.32 13.73
CA GLU A 89 7.15 19.52 15.14
C GLU A 89 6.99 18.27 16.01
N PHE A 90 6.29 17.24 15.51
CA PHE A 90 5.99 16.05 16.28
C PHE A 90 7.24 15.25 16.60
N LYS A 91 7.37 14.86 17.87
CA LYS A 91 8.43 13.97 18.34
C LYS A 91 7.81 12.72 18.93
N ILE A 92 8.21 11.57 18.40
CA ILE A 92 7.80 10.26 18.91
C ILE A 92 8.25 10.14 20.39
N PRO A 93 7.34 9.77 21.31
CA PRO A 93 7.69 9.49 22.71
C PRO A 93 8.82 8.46 22.79
N LYS A 94 9.79 8.69 23.70
CA LYS A 94 11.01 7.86 23.81
C LYS A 94 10.73 6.37 24.08
N ASP A 95 9.58 6.08 24.68
CA ASP A 95 9.15 4.71 25.00
C ASP A 95 8.76 3.91 23.74
N PHE A 96 8.49 4.60 22.62
CA PHE A 96 8.17 3.97 21.34
C PHE A 96 9.43 3.75 20.52
N LYS A 97 9.82 2.48 20.38
CA LYS A 97 10.88 2.06 19.45
C LYS A 97 10.32 1.94 18.04
N ILE A 98 10.67 2.89 17.18
CA ILE A 98 10.34 2.85 15.75
C ILE A 98 11.56 2.39 14.98
N GLN A 99 11.39 1.38 14.12
CA GLN A 99 12.47 0.87 13.28
C GLN A 99 12.85 1.85 12.17
N LYS A 100 11.84 2.48 11.55
CA LYS A 100 12.02 3.42 10.44
C LYS A 100 10.80 4.33 10.29
N GLU A 101 11.05 5.60 10.05
CA GLU A 101 10.04 6.55 9.60
C GLU A 101 9.93 6.53 8.07
N LEU A 102 8.70 6.63 7.54
CA LEU A 102 8.43 6.57 6.11
C LEU A 102 7.87 7.92 5.65
N HIS A 103 8.56 8.57 4.72
CA HIS A 103 8.17 9.88 4.19
C HIS A 103 7.26 9.83 2.94
N HIS A 104 6.91 8.64 2.45
CA HIS A 104 6.07 8.44 1.27
C HIS A 104 4.78 7.70 1.61
N ASP A 105 3.76 7.85 0.75
CA ASP A 105 2.46 7.20 0.87
C ASP A 105 2.56 5.68 0.75
N LEU A 106 2.98 5.03 1.84
CA LEU A 106 2.97 3.58 1.92
C LEU A 106 1.52 3.11 2.15
N ASN A 107 0.89 2.75 1.03
CA ASN A 107 -0.44 2.17 0.98
C ASN A 107 -0.35 0.67 0.65
N SER A 108 -1.47 -0.03 0.82
CA SER A 108 -1.55 -1.47 0.59
C SER A 108 -1.20 -1.88 -0.84
N LYS A 109 -1.41 -1.00 -1.83
CA LYS A 109 -1.04 -1.27 -3.23
C LYS A 109 0.49 -1.28 -3.39
N HIS A 110 1.18 -0.31 -2.79
CA HIS A 110 2.65 -0.27 -2.79
C HIS A 110 3.24 -1.53 -2.17
N ILE A 111 2.75 -1.95 -0.99
CA ILE A 111 3.24 -3.15 -0.31
C ILE A 111 3.02 -4.43 -1.14
N VAL A 112 1.85 -4.56 -1.80
CA VAL A 112 1.55 -5.73 -2.63
C VAL A 112 2.44 -5.83 -3.87
N LEU A 113 2.70 -4.69 -4.53
CA LEU A 113 3.40 -4.67 -5.81
C LEU A 113 4.92 -4.70 -5.64
N TYR A 114 5.44 -3.98 -4.64
CA TYR A 114 6.87 -3.74 -4.48
C TYR A 114 7.44 -4.33 -3.20
N GLY A 115 6.59 -4.89 -2.32
CA GLY A 115 7.00 -5.38 -1.02
C GLY A 115 7.09 -4.29 0.05
N PHE A 116 7.50 -4.72 1.24
CA PHE A 116 7.98 -3.86 2.32
C PHE A 116 9.39 -4.33 2.62
N GLU A 117 10.29 -3.39 2.90
CA GLU A 117 11.73 -3.50 2.64
C GLU A 117 12.05 -3.12 1.19
N TYR A 118 12.90 -2.10 1.06
CA TYR A 118 13.70 -1.94 -0.14
C TYR A 118 14.44 -3.27 -0.25
N GLN A 119 13.99 -4.18 -1.12
CA GLN A 119 14.87 -5.25 -1.56
C GLN A 119 16.18 -4.54 -1.89
N ASN A 120 17.27 -4.94 -1.26
CA ASN A 120 18.60 -4.47 -1.64
C ASN A 120 18.67 -4.72 -3.16
N PHE A 121 18.41 -3.67 -3.93
CA PHE A 121 18.46 -3.73 -5.37
C PHE A 121 19.95 -3.86 -5.62
N ASP A 122 20.37 -5.11 -5.76
CA ASP A 122 21.75 -5.46 -5.96
C ASP A 122 22.08 -5.06 -7.39
N ILE A 123 22.41 -3.77 -7.51
CA ILE A 123 22.77 -3.11 -8.76
C ILE A 123 23.86 -3.93 -9.46
N GLU A 124 24.84 -4.42 -8.71
CA GLU A 124 25.91 -5.25 -9.25
C GLU A 124 25.39 -6.57 -9.81
N LYS A 125 24.46 -7.25 -9.14
CA LYS A 125 23.86 -8.47 -9.65
C LYS A 125 23.02 -8.22 -10.90
N CYS A 126 22.29 -7.11 -10.95
CA CYS A 126 21.56 -6.69 -12.15
C CYS A 126 22.51 -6.40 -13.32
N PHE A 127 23.58 -5.64 -13.10
CA PHE A 127 24.59 -5.37 -14.13
C PHE A 127 25.32 -6.65 -14.56
N LYS A 128 25.63 -7.57 -13.64
CA LYS A 128 26.21 -8.89 -14.00
C LYS A 128 25.28 -9.74 -14.86
N ILE A 129 23.96 -9.65 -14.66
CA ILE A 129 22.96 -10.35 -15.50
C ILE A 129 22.88 -9.70 -16.89
N ILE A 130 22.91 -8.37 -16.95
CA ILE A 130 22.95 -7.56 -18.18
C ILE A 130 24.22 -7.85 -18.99
N GLU A 131 25.38 -7.82 -18.35
CA GLU A 131 26.68 -8.12 -18.97
C GLU A 131 26.74 -9.54 -19.54
N LYS A 132 26.14 -10.52 -18.83
CA LYS A 132 26.07 -11.92 -19.28
C LYS A 132 25.05 -12.17 -20.39
N ASN A 133 24.04 -11.32 -20.52
CA ASN A 133 22.95 -11.48 -21.49
C ASN A 133 22.84 -10.22 -22.36
N GLN A 134 23.83 -9.93 -23.20
CA GLN A 134 23.87 -8.68 -23.98
C GLN A 134 22.72 -8.48 -24.99
N ASN A 135 21.87 -9.48 -25.18
CA ASN A 135 20.74 -9.47 -26.13
C ASN A 135 19.38 -9.33 -25.42
N PHE A 136 19.22 -8.42 -24.47
CA PHE A 136 17.88 -8.08 -23.95
C PHE A 136 17.26 -6.94 -24.79
N SER A 137 16.02 -7.12 -25.21
CA SER A 137 15.19 -6.02 -25.72
C SER A 137 14.45 -5.40 -24.53
N LEU A 138 14.62 -4.10 -24.34
CA LEU A 138 13.79 -3.34 -23.41
C LEU A 138 12.65 -2.74 -24.20
N ASP A 139 11.50 -3.42 -24.21
CA ASP A 139 10.29 -2.91 -24.82
C ASP A 139 9.68 -1.84 -23.90
N PHE A 140 10.09 -0.60 -24.11
CA PHE A 140 9.40 0.54 -23.52
C PHE A 140 8.10 0.79 -24.29
N PRO A 141 6.97 1.02 -23.60
CA PRO A 141 5.74 1.38 -24.29
C PRO A 141 5.93 2.72 -25.01
N ASN A 142 5.69 2.73 -26.32
CA ASN A 142 5.57 3.98 -27.08
C ASN A 142 4.30 4.70 -26.63
N TYR A 143 4.46 5.94 -26.16
CA TYR A 143 3.38 6.82 -25.72
C TYR A 143 2.44 7.19 -26.88
#